data_AF-A0A0V8RXQ3-F1
#
_entry.id   AF-A0A0V8RXQ3-F1
#
_cell.length_a   1.000
_cell.length_b   1.000
_cell.length_c   1.000
_cell.angle_alpha   90.00
_cell.angle_beta   90.00
_cell.angle_gamma   90.00
#
_symmetry.space_group_name_H-M   'P 1'
#
loop_
_entity.id
_entity.type
_entity.pdbx_description
1 polymer ?
#
loop_
_entity_poly.entity_id
_entity_poly.type
_entity_poly.pdbx_seq_one_letter_code
_entity_poly.pdbx_strand_id
1 'polypeptide(L)'
;MCLYCGFCEAVCPTLSHGPHRGYGPRGRLAVAARLLAGGRASGEALASIYSCLLCRACTLRCPVSIDVADIMRVVRVLYSSGGLEGERQVEIRVRG
;
A
#
# COMPACT_ATOMS: atom_id res chain seq x y z
N MET A 1 -17.29 -2.59 2.10
CA MET A 1 -16.37 -3.47 2.86
C MET A 1 -15.75 -4.50 1.91
N CYS A 2 -14.50 -4.92 2.13
CA CYS A 2 -13.82 -5.94 1.30
C CYS A 2 -14.44 -7.33 1.47
N LEU A 3 -14.71 -8.05 0.37
CA LEU A 3 -15.31 -9.40 0.36
C LEU A 3 -14.29 -10.54 0.27
N TYR A 4 -12.99 -10.26 0.30
CA TYR A 4 -11.92 -11.27 0.16
C TYR A 4 -11.96 -12.11 -1.12
N CYS A 5 -12.63 -11.65 -2.19
CA CYS A 5 -12.78 -12.38 -3.46
C CYS A 5 -11.51 -12.53 -4.31
N GLY A 6 -10.42 -11.81 -3.98
CA GLY A 6 -9.11 -11.97 -4.65
C GLY A 6 -8.98 -11.33 -6.04
N PHE A 7 -10.05 -10.81 -6.65
CA PHE A 7 -9.98 -10.22 -7.99
C PHE A 7 -9.00 -9.04 -8.13
N CYS A 8 -8.91 -8.20 -7.09
CA CYS A 8 -7.94 -7.10 -7.08
C CYS A 8 -6.50 -7.61 -7.05
N GLU A 9 -6.24 -8.72 -6.35
CA GLU A 9 -4.91 -9.33 -6.23
C GLU A 9 -4.43 -9.87 -7.58
N ALA A 10 -5.32 -10.57 -8.30
CA ALA A 10 -5.01 -11.20 -9.58
C ALA A 10 -4.58 -10.21 -10.68
N VAL A 11 -4.96 -8.93 -10.55
CA VAL A 11 -4.64 -7.87 -11.54
C VAL A 11 -3.57 -6.90 -11.05
N CYS A 12 -3.02 -7.07 -9.84
CA CYS A 12 -2.03 -6.15 -9.30
C CYS A 12 -0.62 -6.54 -9.76
N PRO A 13 0.05 -5.71 -10.59
CA PRO A 13 1.36 -6.06 -11.16
C PRO A 13 2.48 -6.14 -10.12
N THR A 14 2.30 -5.51 -8.97
CA THR A 14 3.32 -5.45 -7.91
C THR A 14 3.03 -6.39 -6.74
N LEU A 15 2.02 -7.24 -6.84
CA LEU A 15 1.70 -8.20 -5.77
C LEU A 15 2.92 -9.09 -5.47
N SER A 16 3.62 -9.53 -6.52
CA SER A 16 4.81 -10.38 -6.41
C SER A 16 6.12 -9.60 -6.24
N HIS A 17 6.05 -8.27 -6.04
CA HIS A 17 7.25 -7.44 -5.94
C HIS A 17 7.99 -7.62 -4.60
N GLY A 18 7.24 -7.85 -3.51
CA GLY A 18 7.82 -8.01 -2.18
C GLY A 18 7.67 -9.42 -1.61
N PRO A 19 8.27 -9.68 -0.44
CA PRO A 19 8.38 -11.03 0.11
C PRO A 19 7.07 -11.57 0.69
N HIS A 20 6.03 -10.75 0.78
CA HIS A 20 4.75 -11.12 1.36
C HIS A 20 3.59 -10.40 0.66
N ARG A 21 2.35 -10.85 0.94
CA ARG A 21 1.12 -10.31 0.34
C ARG A 21 0.81 -8.86 0.71
N GLY A 22 1.62 -8.24 1.58
CA GLY A 22 1.53 -6.82 1.92
C GLY A 22 1.73 -5.89 0.72
N TYR A 23 2.38 -6.36 -0.34
CA TYR A 23 2.63 -5.60 -1.58
C TYR A 23 1.45 -5.66 -2.57
N GLY A 24 0.42 -6.44 -2.25
CA GLY A 24 -0.84 -6.48 -2.96
C GLY A 24 -1.85 -5.41 -2.52
N PRO A 25 -2.94 -5.21 -3.27
CA PRO A 25 -4.00 -4.27 -2.93
C PRO A 25 -4.61 -4.48 -1.54
N ARG A 26 -4.91 -5.73 -1.11
CA ARG A 26 -5.49 -5.93 0.23
C ARG A 26 -4.48 -5.70 1.34
N GLY A 27 -3.24 -6.17 1.14
CA GLY A 27 -2.14 -5.90 2.05
C GLY A 27 -1.96 -4.40 2.28
N ARG A 28 -1.98 -3.63 1.19
CA ARG A 28 -1.95 -2.16 1.21
C ARG A 28 -3.13 -1.53 1.94
N LEU A 29 -4.35 -2.05 1.77
CA LEU A 29 -5.50 -1.58 2.55
C LEU A 29 -5.30 -1.79 4.05
N ALA A 30 -4.76 -2.93 4.45
CA ALA A 30 -4.46 -3.21 5.86
C ALA A 30 -3.36 -2.27 6.40
N VAL A 31 -2.29 -2.06 5.63
CA VAL A 31 -1.22 -1.10 5.97
C VAL A 31 -1.80 0.32 6.09
N ALA A 32 -2.55 0.77 5.11
CA ALA A 32 -3.19 2.09 5.11
C ALA A 32 -4.12 2.28 6.32
N ALA A 33 -4.98 1.30 6.61
CA ALA A 33 -5.88 1.36 7.77
C ALA A 33 -5.10 1.51 9.08
N ARG A 34 -3.99 0.75 9.25
CA ARG A 34 -3.13 0.87 10.41
C ARG A 34 -2.49 2.26 10.54
N LEU A 35 -1.98 2.81 9.44
CA LEU A 35 -1.36 4.14 9.43
C LEU A 35 -2.37 5.23 9.76
N LEU A 36 -3.55 5.18 9.13
CA LEU A 36 -4.63 6.14 9.36
C LEU A 36 -5.21 6.07 10.78
N ALA A 37 -5.07 4.93 11.46
CA ALA A 37 -5.42 4.77 12.87
C ALA A 37 -4.33 5.28 13.84
N GLY A 38 -3.33 6.04 13.35
CA GLY A 38 -2.22 6.57 14.17
C GLY A 38 -1.05 5.60 14.33
N GLY A 39 -1.05 4.48 13.61
CA GLY A 39 0.07 3.54 13.62
C GLY A 39 1.32 4.13 12.95
N ARG A 40 2.49 3.87 13.54
CA ARG A 40 3.78 4.34 13.01
C ARG A 40 4.10 3.70 11.66
N ALA A 41 4.62 4.48 10.72
CA ALA A 41 5.09 3.96 9.44
C ALA A 41 6.48 3.31 9.59
N SER A 42 6.55 2.00 9.35
CA SER A 42 7.81 1.25 9.25
C SER A 42 8.36 1.32 7.82
N GLY A 43 9.65 1.03 7.64
CA GLY A 43 10.27 0.97 6.31
C GLY A 43 9.56 0.00 5.35
N GLU A 44 9.13 -1.17 5.84
CA GLU A 44 8.38 -2.15 5.06
C GLU A 44 6.97 -1.65 4.67
N ALA A 45 6.27 -0.98 5.60
CA ALA A 45 4.98 -0.37 5.31
C ALA A 45 5.13 0.68 4.19
N LEU A 46 6.16 1.52 4.26
CA LEU A 46 6.45 2.51 3.23
C LEU A 46 6.83 1.85 1.90
N ALA A 47 7.66 0.81 1.90
CA ALA A 47 8.00 0.06 0.69
C ALA A 47 6.74 -0.55 0.04
N SER A 48 5.81 -1.10 0.82
CA SER A 48 4.52 -1.59 0.32
C SER A 48 3.67 -0.46 -0.30
N ILE A 49 3.54 0.68 0.38
CA ILE A 49 2.76 1.83 -0.11
C ILE A 49 3.38 2.41 -1.39
N TYR A 50 4.69 2.65 -1.40
CA TYR A 50 5.40 3.31 -2.50
C TYR A 50 5.65 2.42 -3.71
N SER A 51 5.66 1.09 -3.54
CA SER A 51 5.67 0.16 -4.69
C SER A 51 4.36 0.15 -5.49
N CYS A 52 3.27 0.79 -5.03
CA CYS A 52 2.04 0.88 -5.82
C CYS A 52 2.23 1.75 -7.08
N LEU A 53 1.88 1.25 -8.26
CA LEU A 53 2.01 2.03 -9.50
C LEU A 53 0.86 3.03 -9.71
N LEU A 54 -0.14 3.05 -8.81
CA LEU A 54 -1.37 3.83 -8.95
C LEU A 54 -2.14 3.55 -10.27
N CYS A 55 -1.91 2.39 -10.90
CA CYS A 55 -2.48 2.02 -12.20
C CYS A 55 -4.00 1.75 -12.21
N ARG A 56 -4.64 1.74 -11.04
CA ARG A 56 -6.10 1.51 -10.85
C ARG A 56 -6.65 0.16 -11.30
N ALA A 57 -5.84 -0.78 -11.78
CA ALA A 57 -6.29 -2.11 -12.20
C ALA A 57 -7.11 -2.83 -11.11
N CYS A 58 -6.65 -2.76 -9.86
CA CYS A 58 -7.34 -3.33 -8.70
C CYS A 58 -8.69 -2.65 -8.41
N THR A 59 -8.78 -1.32 -8.56
CA THR A 59 -10.02 -0.55 -8.40
C THR A 59 -11.06 -0.97 -9.43
N LEU A 60 -10.65 -1.04 -10.71
CA LEU A 60 -11.54 -1.42 -11.82
C LEU A 60 -12.09 -2.84 -11.69
N ARG A 61 -11.32 -3.75 -11.08
CA ARG A 61 -11.71 -5.14 -10.90
C ARG A 61 -12.45 -5.40 -9.58
N CYS A 62 -12.55 -4.42 -8.68
CA CYS A 62 -13.22 -4.61 -7.41
C CYS A 62 -14.75 -4.66 -7.60
N PRO A 63 -15.43 -5.78 -7.24
CA PRO A 63 -16.88 -5.89 -7.42
C PRO A 63 -17.69 -5.00 -6.47
N VAL A 64 -17.03 -4.47 -5.43
CA VAL A 64 -17.61 -3.56 -4.42
C VAL A 64 -16.96 -2.18 -4.45
N SER A 65 -16.27 -1.86 -5.56
CA SER A 65 -15.77 -0.50 -5.86
C SER A 65 -14.87 0.13 -4.79
N ILE A 66 -14.01 -0.67 -4.14
CA ILE A 66 -12.98 -0.11 -3.25
C ILE A 66 -11.90 0.56 -4.11
N ASP A 67 -11.73 1.88 -3.97
CA ASP A 67 -10.71 2.61 -4.70
C ASP A 67 -9.34 2.54 -4.00
N VAL A 68 -8.68 1.38 -4.15
CA VAL A 68 -7.35 1.14 -3.58
C VAL A 68 -6.34 2.17 -4.08
N ALA A 69 -6.39 2.55 -5.35
CA ALA A 69 -5.43 3.49 -5.93
C ALA A 69 -5.56 4.89 -5.32
N ASP A 70 -6.79 5.37 -5.09
CA ASP A 70 -6.99 6.66 -4.42
C ASP A 70 -6.56 6.62 -2.95
N ILE A 71 -6.88 5.54 -2.22
CA ILE A 71 -6.41 5.36 -0.84
C ILE A 71 -4.88 5.40 -0.78
N MET A 72 -4.18 4.74 -1.70
CA MET A 72 -2.72 4.78 -1.77
C MET A 72 -2.19 6.19 -2.07
N ARG A 73 -2.87 6.95 -2.94
CA ARG A 73 -2.53 8.35 -3.22
C ARG A 73 -2.65 9.20 -1.96
N VAL A 74 -3.78 9.11 -1.25
CA VAL A 74 -4.03 9.86 -0.01
C VAL A 74 -2.99 9.53 1.05
N VAL A 75 -2.68 8.25 1.27
CA VAL A 75 -1.67 7.82 2.26
C VAL A 75 -0.28 8.38 1.92
N ARG A 76 0.11 8.39 0.63
CA ARG A 76 1.39 8.99 0.20
C ARG A 76 1.44 10.49 0.51
N VAL A 77 0.36 11.21 0.20
CA VAL A 77 0.25 12.64 0.48
C VAL A 77 0.39 12.89 1.98
N LEU A 78 -0.41 12.20 2.80
CA LEU A 78 -0.39 12.35 4.26
C LEU A 78 0.99 12.03 4.85
N TYR A 79 1.67 10.99 4.37
CA TYR A 79 3.03 10.70 4.82
C TYR A 79 4.00 11.80 4.42
N SER A 80 3.97 12.25 3.15
CA SER A 80 4.88 13.29 2.65
C SER A 80 4.66 14.66 3.30
N SER A 81 3.44 14.96 3.74
CA SER A 81 3.10 16.21 4.42
C SER A 81 3.35 16.17 5.93
N GLY A 82 3.94 15.09 6.46
CA GLY A 82 4.16 14.89 7.89
C GLY A 82 2.89 14.57 8.70
N GLY A 83 1.77 14.29 8.03
CA GLY A 83 0.51 13.88 8.65
C GLY A 83 0.51 12.42 9.14
N LEU A 84 1.54 11.64 8.83
CA LEU A 84 1.80 10.31 9.38
C LEU A 84 3.22 10.26 9.96
N GLU A 85 3.38 9.84 11.21
CA GLU A 85 4.70 9.69 11.84
C GLU A 85 5.43 8.44 11.31
N GLY A 86 6.69 8.60 10.90
CA GLY A 86 7.56 7.49 10.47
C GLY A 86 8.67 7.17 11.47
N GLU A 87 9.11 5.91 11.51
CA GLU A 87 10.40 5.55 12.10
C GLU A 87 11.52 5.93 11.14
N ARG A 88 12.45 6.79 11.58
CA ARG A 88 13.68 7.11 10.83
C ARG A 88 14.67 5.95 10.93
N GLN A 89 14.42 4.87 10.20
CA GLN A 89 15.47 3.90 9.84
C GLN A 89 15.22 3.39 8.42
N VAL A 90 15.87 4.04 7.46
CA VAL A 90 16.11 3.46 6.13
C VAL A 90 17.61 3.57 5.87
N GLU A 91 18.38 2.58 6.33
CA GLU A 91 19.71 2.34 5.74
C GLU A 91 19.50 1.77 4.34
N ILE A 92 19.48 2.63 3.33
CA ILE A 92 19.59 2.21 1.93
C ILE A 92 21.03 1.73 1.73
N ARG A 93 21.30 0.46 1.97
CA ARG A 93 22.56 -0.15 1.56
C ARG A 93 22.49 -0.54 0.09
N VAL A 94 22.78 0.42 -0.78
CA VAL A 94 23.13 0.14 -2.18
C VAL A 94 24.44 -0.65 -2.20
N ARG A 95 24.34 -1.96 -2.40
CA ARG A 95 25.48 -2.78 -2.82
C ARG A 95 25.71 -2.49 -4.29
N GLY A 96 26.85 -1.84 -4.59
CA GLY A 96 27.43 -1.81 -5.93
C GLY A 96 27.94 -3.17 -6.36
#